data_AF-A0A526VHL0-F1
#
_entry.id   AF-A0A526VHL0-F1
#
_cell.length_a   1.000
_cell.length_b   1.000
_cell.length_c   1.000
_cell.angle_alpha   90.00
_cell.angle_beta   90.00
_cell.angle_gamma   90.00
#
_symmetry.space_group_name_H-M   'P 1'
#
loop_
_entity.id
_entity.type
_entity.pdbx_description
1 polymer ?
#
loop_
_entity_poly.entity_id
_entity_poly.type
_entity_poly.pdbx_seq_one_letter_code
_entity_poly.pdbx_strand_id
1 'polypeptide(L)'
;MESAIRPTARRIALAAQGFLDPRPTGTPDRRHFARTLSRTGLLQIDSVSAVVRAHYMPLYSRLGPYPFSLLDNAAVTRKRTVFEYWAHEASFLPVETYPLMRWRMQRAERGEEMYLGLAKWGREHAGYIEEIYRQVAERGPIAASALEGQKGSGGWWGWSHAKHAFEWLFWAGRITTAHRRGFERFYDLPERVLPQAILDLPVPTP
;
A
#
# COMPACT_ATOMS: atom_id res chain seq x y z
N MET A 1 -24.73 23.86 24.75
CA MET A 1 -25.02 23.26 23.42
C MET A 1 -23.80 22.59 22.80
N GLU A 2 -22.58 23.15 22.92
CA GLU A 2 -21.32 22.54 22.42
C GLU A 2 -20.95 21.17 23.02
N SER A 3 -21.28 20.93 24.30
CA SER A 3 -20.94 19.66 24.99
C SER A 3 -21.65 18.43 24.40
N ALA A 4 -22.88 18.57 23.90
CA ALA A 4 -23.66 17.48 23.33
C ALA A 4 -23.21 17.05 21.90
N ILE A 5 -22.49 17.94 21.20
CA ILE A 5 -21.99 17.69 19.84
C ILE A 5 -20.85 16.66 19.87
N ARG A 6 -19.98 16.69 20.88
CA ARG A 6 -18.79 15.83 20.95
C ARG A 6 -19.11 14.33 21.10
N PRO A 7 -20.04 13.89 21.98
CA PRO A 7 -20.45 12.48 22.04
C PRO A 7 -21.15 12.01 20.76
N THR A 8 -21.96 12.86 20.15
CA THR A 8 -22.70 12.52 18.92
C THR A 8 -21.76 12.41 17.72
N ALA A 9 -20.84 13.36 17.54
CA ALA A 9 -19.80 13.28 16.51
C ALA A 9 -18.93 12.03 16.67
N ARG A 10 -18.55 11.66 17.91
CA ARG A 10 -17.82 10.42 18.18
C ARG A 10 -18.61 9.19 17.76
N ARG A 11 -19.90 9.11 18.11
CA ARG A 11 -20.76 7.98 17.71
C ARG A 11 -20.88 7.87 16.19
N ILE A 12 -21.07 9.00 15.50
CA ILE A 12 -21.11 9.04 14.03
C ILE A 12 -19.79 8.52 13.45
N ALA A 13 -18.64 9.00 13.93
CA ALA A 13 -17.33 8.57 13.45
C ALA A 13 -17.07 7.07 13.68
N LEU A 14 -17.46 6.52 14.83
CA LEU A 14 -17.34 5.09 15.12
C LEU A 14 -18.29 4.25 14.26
N ALA A 15 -19.53 4.71 14.07
CA ALA A 15 -20.53 4.05 13.24
C ALA A 15 -20.10 3.99 11.77
N ALA A 16 -19.64 5.13 11.23
CA ALA A 16 -19.14 5.26 9.86
C ALA A 16 -17.98 4.28 9.59
N GLN A 17 -17.16 4.02 10.62
CA GLN A 17 -16.06 3.07 10.55
C GLN A 17 -16.47 1.60 10.70
N GLY A 18 -17.73 1.28 10.99
CA GLY A 18 -18.18 -0.12 11.12
C GLY A 18 -18.24 -0.68 12.53
N PHE A 19 -18.01 0.13 13.57
CA PHE A 19 -18.06 -0.38 14.96
C PHE A 19 -19.46 -0.71 15.47
N LEU A 20 -20.52 -0.23 14.79
CA LEU A 20 -21.91 -0.57 15.12
C LEU A 20 -22.48 -1.70 14.27
N ASP A 21 -21.69 -2.26 13.35
CA ASP A 21 -22.14 -3.39 12.55
C ASP A 21 -22.22 -4.65 13.41
N PRO A 22 -23.21 -5.53 13.19
CA PRO A 22 -23.22 -6.83 13.81
C PRO A 22 -21.99 -7.62 13.38
N ARG A 23 -21.34 -8.28 14.35
CA ARG A 23 -20.25 -9.21 14.06
C ARG A 23 -20.76 -10.41 13.24
N PRO A 24 -19.92 -11.00 12.39
CA PRO A 24 -20.26 -12.24 11.70
C PRO A 24 -20.62 -13.35 12.69
N THR A 25 -21.64 -14.15 12.39
CA THR A 25 -22.03 -15.31 13.20
C THR A 25 -21.16 -16.55 12.94
N GLY A 26 -20.34 -16.52 11.89
CA GLY A 26 -19.36 -17.55 11.54
C GLY A 26 -18.00 -16.95 11.19
N THR A 27 -17.11 -17.76 10.63
CA THR A 27 -15.77 -17.31 10.23
C THR A 27 -15.86 -16.15 9.23
N PRO A 28 -15.23 -15.00 9.49
CA PRO A 28 -15.26 -13.87 8.56
C PRO A 28 -14.70 -14.26 7.18
N ASP A 29 -15.44 -13.85 6.13
CA ASP A 29 -15.15 -14.15 4.73
C ASP A 29 -14.76 -12.89 3.93
N ARG A 30 -14.55 -13.05 2.62
CA ARG A 30 -14.19 -11.96 1.70
C ARG A 30 -15.21 -10.82 1.67
N ARG A 31 -16.50 -11.08 1.90
CA ARG A 31 -17.54 -10.04 1.93
C ARG A 31 -17.42 -9.19 3.19
N HIS A 32 -17.13 -9.81 4.33
CA HIS A 32 -16.87 -9.11 5.58
C HIS A 32 -15.62 -8.23 5.51
N PHE A 33 -14.56 -8.75 4.88
CA PHE A 33 -13.35 -7.97 4.58
C PHE A 33 -13.68 -6.75 3.71
N ALA A 34 -14.34 -6.96 2.55
CA ALA A 34 -14.67 -5.88 1.63
C ALA A 34 -15.53 -4.79 2.28
N ARG A 35 -16.55 -5.18 3.06
CA ARG A 35 -17.40 -4.23 3.81
C ARG A 35 -16.61 -3.42 4.83
N THR A 36 -15.65 -4.05 5.51
CA THR A 36 -14.83 -3.36 6.49
C THR A 36 -13.90 -2.37 5.81
N LEU A 37 -13.20 -2.83 4.77
CA LEU A 37 -12.27 -2.02 4.00
C LEU A 37 -12.96 -0.84 3.32
N SER A 38 -14.19 -1.02 2.80
CA SER A 38 -14.95 0.09 2.19
C SER A 38 -15.32 1.18 3.21
N ARG A 39 -15.40 0.86 4.51
CA ARG A 39 -15.66 1.83 5.58
C ARG A 39 -14.40 2.51 6.09
N THR A 40 -13.28 1.79 6.15
CA THR A 40 -12.01 2.35 6.62
C THR A 40 -11.21 3.03 5.51
N GLY A 41 -11.49 2.72 4.25
CA GLY A 41 -10.83 3.25 3.06
C GLY A 41 -9.45 2.65 2.79
N LEU A 42 -8.68 2.36 3.84
CA LEU A 42 -7.35 1.73 3.76
C LEU A 42 -7.00 0.99 5.05
N LEU A 43 -5.91 0.21 5.02
CA LEU A 43 -5.24 -0.37 6.19
C LEU A 43 -3.77 0.05 6.17
N GLN A 44 -3.33 0.85 7.14
CA GLN A 44 -1.93 1.25 7.25
C GLN A 44 -1.05 0.05 7.57
N ILE A 45 0.03 -0.12 6.81
CA ILE A 45 1.03 -1.15 6.97
C ILE A 45 2.11 -0.64 7.92
N ASP A 46 2.21 -1.30 9.07
CA ASP A 46 3.24 -1.04 10.07
C ASP A 46 4.07 -2.29 10.37
N SER A 47 5.34 -2.10 10.73
CA SER A 47 6.25 -3.14 11.18
C SER A 47 6.13 -3.45 12.67
N VAL A 48 5.49 -2.58 13.46
CA VAL A 48 5.23 -2.81 14.90
C VAL A 48 4.39 -4.07 15.08
N SER A 49 4.93 -5.01 15.87
CA SER A 49 4.34 -6.34 16.08
C SER A 49 4.36 -6.78 17.55
N ALA A 50 4.07 -5.87 18.49
CA ALA A 50 4.07 -6.17 19.93
C ALA A 50 3.14 -7.34 20.31
N VAL A 51 2.04 -7.51 19.57
CA VAL A 51 1.12 -8.65 19.69
C VAL A 51 0.89 -9.26 18.30
N VAL A 52 0.53 -8.41 17.34
CA VAL A 52 0.37 -8.73 15.92
C VAL A 52 0.71 -7.46 15.13
N ARG A 53 1.00 -7.58 13.83
CA ARG A 53 1.24 -6.40 12.99
C ARG A 53 0.00 -5.52 12.92
N ALA A 54 0.21 -4.21 12.94
CA ALA A 54 -0.89 -3.24 13.09
C ALA A 54 -1.98 -3.36 12.01
N HIS A 55 -1.63 -3.68 10.76
CA HIS A 55 -2.58 -3.79 9.64
C HIS A 55 -3.64 -4.90 9.83
N TYR A 56 -3.43 -5.86 10.73
CA TYR A 56 -4.43 -6.88 11.03
C TYR A 56 -5.48 -6.43 12.05
N MET A 57 -5.17 -5.41 12.86
CA MET A 57 -6.00 -4.99 13.99
C MET A 57 -7.31 -4.28 13.59
N PRO A 58 -7.36 -3.44 12.53
CA PRO A 58 -8.61 -2.80 12.13
C PRO A 58 -9.71 -3.81 11.78
N LEU A 59 -9.36 -4.90 11.09
CA LEU A 59 -10.30 -6.00 10.79
C LEU A 59 -10.73 -6.71 12.08
N TYR A 60 -9.79 -7.07 12.95
CA TYR A 60 -10.09 -7.77 14.21
C TYR A 60 -11.07 -7.00 15.08
N SER A 61 -10.86 -5.68 15.23
CA SER A 61 -11.71 -4.83 16.07
C SER A 61 -13.18 -4.77 15.62
N ARG A 62 -13.47 -5.05 14.35
CA ARG A 62 -14.81 -5.00 13.74
C ARG A 62 -15.42 -6.39 13.52
N LEU A 63 -14.60 -7.35 13.12
CA LEU A 63 -15.03 -8.69 12.73
C LEU A 63 -14.86 -9.73 13.84
N GLY A 64 -14.06 -9.45 14.86
CA GLY A 64 -13.57 -10.46 15.81
C GLY A 64 -12.45 -11.31 15.20
N PRO A 65 -12.18 -12.51 15.77
CA PRO A 65 -11.19 -13.44 15.23
C PRO A 65 -11.48 -13.78 13.75
N TYR A 66 -10.45 -13.69 12.92
CA TYR A 66 -10.53 -14.00 11.49
C TYR A 66 -9.20 -14.60 11.02
N PRO A 67 -9.19 -15.39 9.93
CA PRO A 67 -7.95 -15.91 9.38
C PRO A 67 -7.15 -14.79 8.69
N PHE A 68 -5.87 -14.60 9.05
CA PHE A 68 -5.01 -13.58 8.41
C PHE A 68 -4.90 -13.74 6.89
N SER A 69 -5.04 -14.98 6.40
CA SER A 69 -5.12 -15.30 4.98
C SER A 69 -6.22 -14.54 4.24
N LEU A 70 -7.21 -13.97 4.94
CA LEU A 70 -8.21 -13.10 4.36
C LEU A 70 -7.61 -11.80 3.79
N LEU A 71 -6.71 -11.15 4.54
CA LEU A 71 -5.96 -9.98 4.07
C LEU A 71 -4.82 -10.39 3.14
N ASP A 72 -4.05 -11.42 3.50
CA ASP A 72 -2.89 -11.84 2.69
C ASP A 72 -3.32 -12.23 1.28
N ASN A 73 -4.38 -13.03 1.14
CA ASN A 73 -4.88 -13.45 -0.16
C ASN A 73 -5.47 -12.28 -0.97
N ALA A 74 -6.04 -11.27 -0.29
CA ALA A 74 -6.52 -10.06 -0.94
C ALA A 74 -5.36 -9.27 -1.58
N ALA A 75 -4.13 -9.43 -1.08
CA ALA A 75 -2.93 -8.74 -1.52
C ALA A 75 -1.99 -9.55 -2.42
N VAL A 76 -2.25 -10.83 -2.72
CA VAL A 76 -1.32 -11.63 -3.56
C VAL A 76 -1.98 -12.54 -4.59
N THR A 77 -3.26 -12.90 -4.45
CA THR A 77 -3.91 -13.86 -5.36
C THR A 77 -4.35 -13.23 -6.68
N ARG A 78 -4.68 -14.05 -7.70
CA ARG A 78 -5.34 -13.56 -8.94
C ARG A 78 -6.64 -12.79 -8.69
N LYS A 79 -7.30 -13.05 -7.55
CA LYS A 79 -8.49 -12.31 -7.09
C LYS A 79 -8.09 -11.23 -6.08
N ARG A 80 -6.98 -10.54 -6.33
CA ARG A 80 -6.47 -9.41 -5.55
C ARG A 80 -7.54 -8.34 -5.46
N THR A 81 -7.82 -7.87 -4.26
CA THR A 81 -8.74 -6.76 -3.99
C THR A 81 -8.04 -5.60 -3.31
N VAL A 82 -6.76 -5.73 -2.93
CA VAL A 82 -5.94 -4.62 -2.43
C VAL A 82 -4.58 -4.50 -3.12
N PHE A 83 -4.08 -3.28 -3.19
CA PHE A 83 -2.71 -2.97 -3.60
C PHE A 83 -2.01 -2.14 -2.53
N GLU A 84 -0.68 -2.08 -2.59
CA GLU A 84 0.11 -1.26 -1.69
C GLU A 84 0.48 0.06 -2.35
N TYR A 85 0.40 1.17 -1.60
CA TYR A 85 0.87 2.48 -2.04
C TYR A 85 1.17 3.43 -0.87
N TRP A 86 1.94 4.50 -1.16
CA TRP A 86 2.13 5.65 -0.27
C TRP A 86 0.89 6.56 -0.31
N ALA A 87 -0.14 6.22 0.47
CA ALA A 87 -1.37 6.99 0.60
C ALA A 87 -1.23 8.09 1.66
N HIS A 88 -1.83 7.94 2.84
CA HIS A 88 -1.48 8.75 4.02
C HIS A 88 -0.13 8.28 4.59
N GLU A 89 0.08 6.97 4.57
CA GLU A 89 1.33 6.25 4.86
C GLU A 89 1.36 4.99 3.96
N ALA A 90 2.39 4.15 4.08
CA ALA A 90 2.38 2.83 3.44
C ALA A 90 1.11 2.06 3.83
N SER A 91 0.25 1.75 2.86
CA SER A 91 -1.10 1.23 3.14
C SER A 91 -1.51 0.14 2.14
N PHE A 92 -2.38 -0.77 2.58
CA PHE A 92 -3.23 -1.54 1.69
C PHE A 92 -4.47 -0.71 1.33
N LEU A 93 -4.71 -0.50 0.05
CA LEU A 93 -5.88 0.20 -0.48
C LEU A 93 -6.72 -0.72 -1.37
N PRO A 94 -8.05 -0.54 -1.45
CA PRO A 94 -8.87 -1.21 -2.46
C PRO A 94 -8.32 -0.93 -3.86
N VAL A 95 -8.23 -1.97 -4.71
CA VAL A 95 -7.72 -1.80 -6.09
C VAL A 95 -8.51 -0.77 -6.89
N GLU A 96 -9.79 -0.60 -6.60
CA GLU A 96 -10.69 0.39 -7.19
C GLU A 96 -10.23 1.84 -6.96
N THR A 97 -9.38 2.07 -5.95
CA THR A 97 -8.80 3.39 -5.68
C THR A 97 -7.52 3.68 -6.47
N TYR A 98 -6.97 2.70 -7.20
CA TYR A 98 -5.75 2.88 -7.98
C TYR A 98 -5.84 4.04 -9.00
N PRO A 99 -6.91 4.18 -9.81
CA PRO A 99 -7.05 5.32 -10.72
C PRO A 99 -7.07 6.66 -9.98
N LEU A 100 -7.63 6.69 -8.76
CA LEU A 100 -7.68 7.89 -7.91
C LEU A 100 -6.30 8.30 -7.40
N MET A 101 -5.34 7.37 -7.33
CA MET A 101 -3.97 7.65 -6.88
C MET A 101 -3.04 8.04 -8.02
N ARG A 102 -3.43 7.83 -9.29
CA ARG A 102 -2.56 8.08 -10.46
C ARG A 102 -2.11 9.54 -10.58
N TRP A 103 -2.94 10.52 -10.21
CA TRP A 103 -2.51 11.92 -10.22
C TRP A 103 -1.37 12.18 -9.22
N ARG A 104 -1.40 11.52 -8.04
CA ARG A 104 -0.31 11.58 -7.06
C ARG A 104 0.95 10.89 -7.57
N MET A 105 0.79 9.72 -8.19
CA MET A 105 1.90 8.98 -8.81
C MET A 105 2.61 9.82 -9.87
N GLN A 106 1.85 10.48 -10.76
CA GLN A 106 2.40 11.39 -11.79
C GLN A 106 3.11 12.61 -11.18
N ARG A 107 2.57 13.18 -10.11
CA ARG A 107 3.25 14.27 -9.37
C ARG A 107 4.53 13.76 -8.69
N ALA A 108 4.51 12.56 -8.13
CA ALA A 108 5.68 11.96 -7.50
C ALA A 108 6.79 11.66 -8.51
N GLU A 109 6.44 11.22 -9.73
CA GLU A 109 7.37 11.05 -10.85
C GLU A 109 8.07 12.37 -11.24
N ARG A 110 7.35 13.51 -11.12
CA ARG A 110 7.94 14.85 -11.29
C ARG A 110 8.67 15.36 -10.04
N GLY A 111 8.69 14.59 -8.95
CA GLY A 111 9.29 14.95 -7.67
C GLY A 111 8.49 15.98 -6.85
N GLU A 112 7.20 16.15 -7.14
CA GLU A 112 6.31 17.13 -6.49
C GLU A 112 5.52 16.55 -5.31
N GLU A 113 5.37 15.22 -5.25
CA GLU A 113 4.51 14.50 -4.30
C GLU A 113 5.28 13.36 -3.61
N MET A 114 6.53 13.63 -3.22
CA MET A 114 7.37 12.71 -2.43
C MET A 114 8.25 13.49 -1.45
N TYR A 115 8.86 12.82 -0.47
CA TYR A 115 9.75 13.52 0.46
C TYR A 115 10.96 14.12 -0.28
N LEU A 116 11.35 15.33 0.13
CA LEU A 116 12.33 16.16 -0.56
C LEU A 116 13.67 15.43 -0.82
N GLY A 117 14.12 14.62 0.14
CA GLY A 117 15.34 13.82 0.01
C GLY A 117 15.28 12.84 -1.16
N LEU A 118 14.18 12.10 -1.32
CA LEU A 118 14.00 11.15 -2.43
C LEU A 118 13.85 11.86 -3.76
N ALA A 119 13.14 12.99 -3.77
CA ALA A 119 12.98 13.80 -4.99
C ALA A 119 14.35 14.29 -5.48
N LYS A 120 15.18 14.80 -4.56
CA LYS A 120 16.55 15.23 -4.89
C LYS A 120 17.39 14.06 -5.37
N TRP A 121 17.42 12.96 -4.61
CA TRP A 121 18.18 11.77 -4.98
C TRP A 121 17.77 11.24 -6.36
N GLY A 122 16.47 11.19 -6.65
CA GLY A 122 15.95 10.69 -7.93
C GLY A 122 16.35 11.56 -9.13
N ARG A 123 16.42 12.89 -8.95
CA ARG A 123 16.96 13.79 -10.00
C ARG A 123 18.44 13.53 -10.27
N GLU A 124 19.22 13.24 -9.24
CA GLU A 124 20.66 12.96 -9.35
C GLU A 124 20.94 11.56 -9.91
N HIS A 125 20.01 10.62 -9.81
CA HIS A 125 20.20 9.20 -10.13
C HIS A 125 19.18 8.66 -11.16
N ALA A 126 18.63 9.53 -12.03
CA ALA A 126 17.59 9.15 -12.98
C ALA A 126 17.99 7.96 -13.88
N GLY A 127 19.23 7.92 -14.37
CA GLY A 127 19.72 6.80 -15.18
C GLY A 127 19.74 5.46 -14.44
N TYR A 128 20.06 5.48 -13.14
CA TYR A 128 20.03 4.27 -12.31
C TYR A 128 18.61 3.83 -11.98
N ILE A 129 17.68 4.78 -11.76
CA ILE A 129 16.25 4.48 -11.62
C ILE A 129 15.73 3.73 -12.86
N GLU A 130 16.07 4.20 -14.07
CA GLU A 130 15.68 3.54 -15.32
C GLU A 130 16.31 2.15 -15.48
N GLU A 131 17.56 1.96 -15.03
CA GLU A 131 18.18 0.65 -14.99
C GLU A 131 17.42 -0.32 -14.09
N ILE A 132 17.06 0.10 -12.87
CA ILE A 132 16.28 -0.72 -11.94
C ILE A 132 14.90 -1.03 -12.50
N TYR A 133 14.23 -0.05 -13.11
CA TYR A 133 12.94 -0.26 -13.78
C TYR A 133 13.03 -1.32 -14.88
N ARG A 134 14.07 -1.27 -15.73
CA ARG A 134 14.32 -2.29 -16.76
C ARG A 134 14.54 -3.67 -16.16
N GLN A 135 15.32 -3.77 -15.08
CA GLN A 135 15.52 -5.06 -14.41
C GLN A 135 14.21 -5.65 -13.86
N VAL A 136 13.32 -4.83 -13.30
CA VAL A 136 11.98 -5.27 -12.88
C VAL A 136 11.15 -5.72 -14.10
N ALA A 137 11.16 -4.93 -15.18
CA ALA A 137 10.42 -5.25 -16.39
C ALA A 137 10.88 -6.58 -17.03
N GLU A 138 12.18 -6.86 -17.04
CA GLU A 138 12.76 -8.07 -17.62
C GLU A 138 12.58 -9.31 -16.74
N ARG A 139 12.79 -9.18 -15.43
CA ARG A 139 12.87 -10.33 -14.50
C ARG A 139 11.55 -10.62 -13.79
N GLY A 140 10.61 -9.68 -13.80
CA GLY A 140 9.38 -9.77 -13.03
C GLY A 140 9.63 -9.49 -11.54
N PRO A 141 8.87 -10.12 -10.62
CA PRO A 141 8.91 -9.79 -9.20
C PRO A 141 10.31 -9.89 -8.59
N ILE A 142 10.86 -8.75 -8.16
CA ILE A 142 12.20 -8.67 -7.58
C ILE A 142 12.24 -7.79 -6.33
N ALA A 143 13.01 -8.20 -5.34
CA ALA A 143 13.24 -7.41 -4.13
C ALA A 143 14.46 -6.51 -4.29
N ALA A 144 14.47 -5.36 -3.62
CA ALA A 144 15.61 -4.44 -3.64
C ALA A 144 16.93 -5.12 -3.19
N SER A 145 16.84 -6.00 -2.19
CA SER A 145 17.96 -6.80 -1.66
C SER A 145 18.63 -7.70 -2.70
N ALA A 146 17.91 -8.15 -3.72
CA ALA A 146 18.45 -9.00 -4.78
C ALA A 146 19.38 -8.24 -5.74
N LEU A 147 19.31 -6.90 -5.73
CA LEU A 147 20.15 -6.01 -6.54
C LEU A 147 21.20 -5.28 -5.69
N GLU A 148 21.34 -5.63 -4.41
CA GLU A 148 22.33 -5.03 -3.51
C GLU A 148 23.74 -5.54 -3.82
N GLY A 149 24.43 -4.85 -4.74
CA GLY A 149 25.87 -4.95 -4.96
C GLY A 149 26.68 -3.82 -4.32
N GLN A 150 26.02 -2.75 -3.84
CA GLN A 150 26.68 -1.58 -3.25
C GLN A 150 25.95 -1.16 -1.97
N LYS A 151 26.53 -1.46 -0.81
CA LYS A 151 26.08 -0.87 0.47
C LYS A 151 26.18 0.65 0.34
N GLY A 152 25.08 1.36 0.53
CA GLY A 152 25.09 2.83 0.57
C GLY A 152 26.03 3.35 1.66
N SER A 153 26.57 4.55 1.48
CA SER A 153 27.56 5.17 2.37
C SER A 153 26.99 5.68 3.72
N GLY A 154 25.98 5.01 4.30
CA GLY A 154 25.15 5.56 5.38
C GLY A 154 25.06 4.75 6.68
N GLY A 155 25.95 3.79 6.92
CA GLY A 155 25.89 2.96 8.14
C GLY A 155 24.59 2.16 8.29
N TRP A 156 24.25 1.75 9.52
CA TRP A 156 23.09 0.87 9.85
C TRP A 156 21.73 1.44 9.41
N TRP A 157 21.61 2.76 9.22
CA TRP A 157 20.33 3.44 8.93
C TRP A 157 20.17 3.90 7.47
N GLY A 158 21.23 3.83 6.66
CA GLY A 158 21.22 4.27 5.27
C GLY A 158 20.56 3.26 4.34
N TRP A 159 19.57 3.68 3.56
CA TRP A 159 19.05 2.87 2.46
C TRP A 159 20.13 2.69 1.38
N SER A 160 20.21 1.50 0.79
CA SER A 160 21.03 1.26 -0.41
C SER A 160 20.54 2.13 -1.59
N HIS A 161 21.40 2.37 -2.58
CA HIS A 161 20.97 3.04 -3.82
C HIS A 161 19.81 2.28 -4.49
N ALA A 162 19.89 0.95 -4.50
CA ALA A 162 18.80 0.09 -4.97
C ALA A 162 17.51 0.41 -4.23
N LYS A 163 17.53 0.42 -2.88
CA LYS A 163 16.35 0.72 -2.08
C LYS A 163 15.75 2.11 -2.39
N HIS A 164 16.58 3.14 -2.59
CA HIS A 164 16.09 4.45 -3.03
C HIS A 164 15.40 4.39 -4.40
N ALA A 165 16.00 3.70 -5.39
CA ALA A 165 15.39 3.54 -6.71
C ALA A 165 14.03 2.81 -6.64
N PHE A 166 13.95 1.72 -5.88
CA PHE A 166 12.69 0.98 -5.70
C PHE A 166 11.62 1.84 -5.02
N GLU A 167 11.96 2.59 -3.96
CA GLU A 167 10.99 3.45 -3.29
C GLU A 167 10.57 4.63 -4.18
N TRP A 168 11.49 5.20 -4.96
CA TRP A 168 11.17 6.23 -5.94
C TRP A 168 10.18 5.71 -6.99
N LEU A 169 10.48 4.55 -7.62
CA LEU A 169 9.63 3.92 -8.63
C LEU A 169 8.25 3.52 -8.08
N PHE A 170 8.22 3.02 -6.84
CA PHE A 170 6.98 2.63 -6.16
C PHE A 170 6.09 3.85 -5.89
N TRP A 171 6.67 4.96 -5.45
CA TRP A 171 5.93 6.21 -5.22
C TRP A 171 5.47 6.85 -6.53
N ALA A 172 6.31 6.82 -7.56
CA ALA A 172 5.94 7.22 -8.93
C ALA A 172 4.90 6.29 -9.58
N GLY A 173 4.51 5.19 -8.91
CA GLY A 173 3.52 4.24 -9.42
C GLY A 173 4.00 3.41 -10.61
N ARG A 174 5.30 3.44 -10.93
CA ARG A 174 5.90 2.71 -12.05
C ARG A 174 6.13 1.24 -11.76
N ILE A 175 6.24 0.89 -10.47
CA ILE A 175 6.24 -0.48 -9.97
C ILE A 175 5.28 -0.58 -8.78
N THR A 176 4.81 -1.77 -8.47
CA THR A 176 3.97 -2.04 -7.29
C THR A 176 4.36 -3.35 -6.62
N THR A 177 3.86 -3.60 -5.41
CA THR A 177 4.14 -4.83 -4.67
C THR A 177 3.37 -6.00 -5.28
N ALA A 178 4.08 -6.93 -5.92
CA ALA A 178 3.50 -8.19 -6.40
C ALA A 178 3.15 -9.10 -5.22
N HIS A 179 4.09 -9.28 -4.30
CA HIS A 179 3.89 -10.02 -3.06
C HIS A 179 4.95 -9.63 -2.02
N ARG A 180 4.84 -10.22 -0.83
CA ARG A 180 5.84 -10.08 0.23
C ARG A 180 6.37 -11.43 0.68
N ARG A 181 7.62 -11.45 1.09
CA ARG A 181 8.21 -12.49 1.94
C ARG A 181 8.54 -11.88 3.29
N GLY A 182 7.73 -12.16 4.30
CA GLY A 182 7.82 -11.46 5.58
C GLY A 182 7.42 -9.98 5.45
N PHE A 183 8.38 -9.07 5.52
CA PHE A 183 8.17 -7.63 5.29
C PHE A 183 8.91 -7.11 4.04
N GLU A 184 9.70 -7.96 3.40
CA GLU A 184 10.36 -7.65 2.14
C GLU A 184 9.34 -7.66 1.00
N ARG A 185 9.31 -6.57 0.23
CA ARG A 185 8.46 -6.46 -0.97
C ARG A 185 9.21 -7.01 -2.18
N PHE A 186 8.49 -7.79 -2.98
CA PHE A 186 8.87 -8.14 -4.33
C PHE A 186 8.04 -7.27 -5.27
N TYR A 187 8.72 -6.45 -6.06
CA TYR A 187 8.10 -5.46 -6.91
C TYR A 187 8.02 -5.94 -8.36
N ASP A 188 6.92 -5.62 -9.03
CA ASP A 188 6.71 -5.87 -10.45
C ASP A 188 5.93 -4.70 -11.07
N LEU A 189 5.72 -4.74 -12.38
CA LEU A 189 4.97 -3.73 -13.12
C LEU A 189 3.48 -3.75 -12.72
N PRO A 190 2.80 -2.59 -12.59
CA PRO A 190 1.38 -2.52 -12.26
C PRO A 190 0.51 -3.40 -13.17
N GLU A 191 0.79 -3.45 -14.48
CA GLU A 191 0.08 -4.25 -15.48
C GLU A 191 0.22 -5.76 -15.30
N ARG A 192 1.21 -6.23 -14.56
CA ARG A 192 1.38 -7.65 -14.22
C ARG A 192 0.76 -8.02 -12.88
N VAL A 193 0.46 -7.03 -12.03
CA VAL A 193 0.02 -7.22 -10.64
C VAL A 193 -1.44 -6.89 -10.42
N LEU A 194 -1.92 -5.79 -11.01
CA LEU A 194 -3.25 -5.26 -10.81
C LEU A 194 -4.24 -5.85 -11.83
N PRO A 195 -5.53 -6.01 -11.49
CA PRO A 195 -6.51 -6.47 -12.46
C PRO A 195 -6.62 -5.51 -13.64
N GLN A 196 -6.64 -6.04 -14.87
CA GLN A 196 -6.72 -5.23 -16.10
C GLN A 196 -7.91 -4.25 -16.07
N ALA A 197 -9.07 -4.72 -15.61
CA ALA A 197 -10.28 -3.90 -15.48
C ALA A 197 -10.11 -2.66 -14.59
N ILE A 198 -9.13 -2.66 -13.67
CA ILE A 198 -8.79 -1.50 -12.83
C ILE A 198 -7.85 -0.54 -13.56
N LEU A 199 -6.91 -1.07 -14.36
CA LEU A 199 -5.96 -0.28 -15.14
C LEU A 199 -6.66 0.47 -16.28
N ASP A 200 -7.71 -0.12 -16.83
CA ASP A 200 -8.53 0.45 -17.91
C ASP A 200 -9.48 1.57 -17.43
N LEU A 201 -9.65 1.74 -16.11
CA LEU A 201 -10.47 2.82 -15.58
C LEU A 201 -9.82 4.19 -15.86
N PRO A 202 -10.62 5.21 -16.22
CA PRO A 202 -10.10 6.54 -16.46
C PRO A 202 -9.51 7.13 -15.17
N VAL A 203 -8.44 7.89 -15.31
CA VAL A 203 -7.96 8.76 -14.22
C VAL A 203 -8.94 9.92 -14.09
N PRO A 204 -9.58 10.12 -12.92
CA PRO A 204 -10.48 11.26 -12.76
C PRO A 204 -9.74 12.58 -12.94
N THR A 205 -10.39 13.53 -13.59
CA THR A 205 -9.92 14.92 -13.63
C THR A 205 -10.19 15.56 -12.26
N PRO A 206 -9.24 16.31 -11.68
CA PRO A 206 -9.44 17.06 -10.43
C PRO A 206 -10.62 18.03 -10.48
#